data_AF-A0A8H2VK93-F1
#
_entry.id   AF-A0A8H2VK93-F1
#
_cell.length_a   1.000
_cell.length_b   1.000
_cell.length_c   1.000
_cell.angle_alpha   90.00
_cell.angle_beta   90.00
_cell.angle_gamma   90.00
#
_symmetry.space_group_name_H-M   'P 1'
#
loop_
_entity.id
_entity.type
_entity.pdbx_description
1 polymer ?
#
loop_
_entity_poly.entity_id
_entity_poly.type
_entity_poly.pdbx_seq_one_letter_code
_entity_poly.pdbx_strand_id
1 'polypeptide(L)'
;MKEERVLFSETLALQDIDSQLSLLLEPQQASNGIIANANDDEEERARKKAQNRAAQKAFRERKMARMKDLQDRLSQSEFEKFTLLQEIDQLKLLNIEIHTENQFLRKQSSNKNISQVPQGLSPPTSLSDENGAQFNSTSFSFPTKDTFFKSLMIDQFGEEFIQQRHSDDNQYSGVQLLSVPATWEYLQKIIQNNHDIEFDMIMVMNNLKKNHICAEEGPSYPIYLINQMIVKAIEASSSSSPTM
;
A
#
# COMPACT_ATOMS: atom_id res chain seq x y z
N MET A 1 -27.34 -26.65 -8.85
CA MET A 1 -26.83 -28.04 -8.68
C MET A 1 -25.87 -28.45 -9.80
N LYS A 2 -24.76 -27.71 -10.01
CA LYS A 2 -23.71 -28.12 -10.99
C LYS A 2 -22.26 -27.87 -10.54
N GLU A 3 -22.01 -27.40 -9.32
CA GLU A 3 -20.64 -27.08 -8.85
C GLU A 3 -20.00 -28.15 -7.96
N GLU A 4 -20.70 -29.22 -7.60
CA GLU A 4 -20.18 -30.22 -6.65
C GLU A 4 -19.30 -31.31 -7.30
N ARG A 5 -19.18 -31.34 -8.65
CA ARG A 5 -18.42 -32.40 -9.35
C ARG A 5 -16.93 -32.13 -9.52
N VAL A 6 -16.46 -30.90 -9.35
CA VAL A 6 -15.05 -30.55 -9.67
C VAL A 6 -14.09 -30.90 -8.52
N LEU A 7 -14.57 -30.85 -7.27
CA LEU A 7 -13.75 -31.14 -6.09
C LEU A 7 -13.49 -32.63 -5.84
N PHE A 8 -14.28 -33.53 -6.43
CA PHE A 8 -14.12 -34.98 -6.24
C PHE A 8 -13.11 -35.61 -7.22
N SER A 9 -12.87 -34.98 -8.37
CA SER A 9 -11.88 -35.45 -9.35
C SER A 9 -10.43 -35.18 -8.93
N GLU A 10 -10.20 -34.10 -8.15
CA GLU A 10 -8.84 -33.69 -7.76
C GLU A 10 -8.32 -34.48 -6.55
N THR A 11 -9.21 -34.94 -5.67
CA THR A 11 -8.88 -35.82 -4.55
C THR A 11 -8.53 -37.24 -5.00
N LEU A 12 -9.15 -37.76 -6.06
CA LEU A 12 -8.80 -39.06 -6.64
C LEU A 12 -7.37 -39.08 -7.24
N ALA A 13 -6.91 -37.96 -7.80
CA ALA A 13 -5.60 -37.88 -8.44
C ALA A 13 -4.44 -37.91 -7.44
N LEU A 14 -4.62 -37.39 -6.22
CA LEU A 14 -3.59 -37.39 -5.18
C LEU A 14 -3.36 -38.78 -4.57
N GLN A 15 -4.40 -39.62 -4.54
CA GLN A 15 -4.33 -40.98 -4.00
C GLN A 15 -3.61 -41.96 -4.95
N ASP A 16 -3.67 -41.68 -6.26
CA ASP A 16 -3.02 -42.47 -7.30
C ASP A 16 -1.50 -42.20 -7.36
N ILE A 17 -1.08 -40.95 -7.11
CA ILE A 17 0.36 -40.58 -7.11
C ILE A 17 1.11 -41.21 -5.93
N ASP A 18 0.52 -41.29 -4.74
CA ASP A 18 1.14 -41.94 -3.58
C ASP A 18 1.27 -43.46 -3.78
N SER A 19 0.34 -44.06 -4.53
CA SER A 19 0.37 -45.47 -4.93
C SER A 19 1.49 -45.75 -5.95
N GLN A 20 1.66 -44.86 -6.95
CA GLN A 20 2.73 -44.97 -7.94
C GLN A 20 4.13 -44.73 -7.36
N LEU A 21 4.26 -43.88 -6.34
CA LEU A 21 5.54 -43.58 -5.69
C LEU A 21 5.99 -44.67 -4.71
N SER A 22 5.06 -45.51 -4.23
CA SER A 22 5.36 -46.69 -3.41
C SER A 22 5.94 -47.84 -4.25
N LEU A 23 5.55 -47.95 -5.52
CA LEU A 23 5.98 -49.01 -6.44
C LEU A 23 7.38 -48.80 -7.03
N LEU A 24 7.92 -47.57 -6.95
CA LEU A 24 9.27 -47.23 -7.45
C LEU A 24 10.39 -47.51 -6.42
N LEU A 25 10.08 -48.12 -5.26
CA LEU A 25 11.04 -48.36 -4.17
C LEU A 25 11.33 -49.85 -3.89
N GLU A 26 10.96 -50.76 -4.77
CA GLU A 26 11.43 -52.16 -4.72
C GLU A 26 12.84 -52.28 -5.32
N PRO A 27 13.83 -52.85 -4.58
CA PRO A 27 15.18 -53.00 -5.10
C PRO A 27 15.27 -54.21 -6.03
N GLN A 28 15.73 -53.96 -7.26
CA GLN A 28 16.29 -54.98 -8.16
C GLN A 28 17.49 -55.66 -7.45
N GLN A 29 17.43 -56.99 -7.34
CA GLN A 29 18.45 -57.81 -6.69
C GLN A 29 19.72 -57.82 -7.55
N ALA A 30 20.80 -57.24 -7.04
CA ALA A 30 22.15 -57.40 -7.60
C ALA A 30 22.94 -58.39 -6.73
N SER A 31 23.30 -59.52 -7.33
CA SER A 31 24.17 -60.57 -6.80
C SER A 31 25.64 -60.18 -6.91
N ASN A 32 26.40 -60.40 -5.82
CA ASN A 32 27.72 -61.07 -5.76
C ASN A 32 28.50 -60.60 -4.52
N GLY A 33 28.95 -61.57 -3.72
CA GLY A 33 29.51 -61.35 -2.38
C GLY A 33 31.02 -61.26 -2.30
N ILE A 34 31.50 -60.87 -1.10
CA ILE A 34 32.77 -61.24 -0.47
C ILE A 34 32.54 -61.25 1.06
N ILE A 35 32.89 -62.37 1.70
CA ILE A 35 32.58 -62.70 3.10
C ILE A 35 33.78 -62.36 3.99
N ALA A 36 33.58 -61.43 4.95
CA ALA A 36 34.14 -61.43 6.33
C ALA A 36 34.06 -60.04 7.01
N ASN A 37 33.98 -58.93 6.25
CA ASN A 37 33.71 -57.57 6.76
C ASN A 37 32.30 -57.06 6.42
N ALA A 38 31.46 -57.94 5.87
CA ALA A 38 30.18 -57.59 5.28
C ALA A 38 29.08 -57.23 6.30
N ASN A 39 29.16 -57.73 7.54
CA ASN A 39 28.09 -57.54 8.53
C ASN A 39 27.96 -56.09 9.00
N ASP A 40 29.08 -55.41 9.26
CA ASP A 40 29.09 -54.02 9.74
C ASP A 40 28.72 -53.05 8.59
N ASP A 41 29.23 -53.32 7.37
CA ASP A 41 28.86 -52.57 6.17
C ASP A 41 27.37 -52.74 5.80
N GLU A 42 26.81 -53.93 6.00
CA GLU A 42 25.40 -54.22 5.72
C GLU A 42 24.48 -53.61 6.77
N GLU A 43 24.87 -53.63 8.05
CA GLU A 43 24.17 -52.91 9.12
C GLU A 43 24.21 -51.39 8.90
N GLU A 44 25.35 -50.84 8.48
CA GLU A 44 25.48 -49.41 8.17
C GLU A 44 24.61 -49.01 6.97
N ARG A 45 24.56 -49.83 5.92
CA ARG A 45 23.65 -49.63 4.76
C ARG A 45 22.18 -49.71 5.17
N ALA A 46 21.81 -50.66 6.02
CA ALA A 46 20.45 -50.79 6.53
C ALA A 46 20.06 -49.56 7.36
N ARG A 47 20.97 -49.04 8.20
CA ARG A 47 20.78 -47.82 8.99
C ARG A 47 20.62 -46.59 8.10
N LYS A 48 21.46 -46.42 7.08
CA LYS A 48 21.35 -45.33 6.08
C LYS A 48 20.02 -45.40 5.32
N LYS A 49 19.58 -46.60 4.91
CA LYS A 49 18.28 -46.79 4.24
C LYS A 49 17.10 -46.45 5.16
N ALA A 50 17.15 -46.83 6.43
CA ALA A 50 16.14 -46.47 7.42
C ALA A 50 16.07 -44.96 7.66
N GLN A 51 17.22 -44.29 7.78
CA GLN A 51 17.30 -42.83 7.92
C GLN A 51 16.75 -42.11 6.70
N ASN A 52 17.09 -42.53 5.48
CA ASN A 52 16.56 -41.92 4.26
C ASN A 52 15.04 -42.06 4.15
N ARG A 53 14.49 -43.23 4.50
CA ARG A 53 13.04 -43.43 4.57
C ARG A 53 12.38 -42.50 5.61
N ALA A 54 12.98 -42.38 6.80
CA ALA A 54 12.48 -41.48 7.84
C ALA A 54 12.56 -40.01 7.41
N ALA A 55 13.67 -39.59 6.80
CA ALA A 55 13.86 -38.24 6.28
C ALA A 55 12.86 -37.92 5.16
N GLN A 56 12.60 -38.86 4.26
CA GLN A 56 11.62 -38.66 3.19
C GLN A 56 10.19 -38.61 3.72
N LYS A 57 9.85 -39.44 4.72
CA LYS A 57 8.56 -39.35 5.42
C LYS A 57 8.40 -37.98 6.09
N ALA A 58 9.42 -37.51 6.82
CA ALA A 58 9.39 -36.19 7.46
C ALA A 58 9.30 -35.05 6.42
N PHE A 59 9.95 -35.19 5.27
CA PHE A 59 9.85 -34.20 4.19
C PHE A 59 8.43 -34.15 3.61
N ARG A 60 7.82 -35.31 3.32
CA ARG A 60 6.43 -35.38 2.86
C ARG A 60 5.48 -34.79 3.89
N GLU A 61 5.65 -35.14 5.16
CA GLU A 61 4.83 -34.64 6.27
C GLU A 61 4.92 -33.12 6.40
N ARG A 62 6.12 -32.54 6.37
CA ARG A 62 6.33 -31.09 6.38
C ARG A 62 5.69 -30.41 5.17
N LYS A 63 5.79 -31.02 3.99
CA LYS A 63 5.19 -30.49 2.76
C LYS A 63 3.66 -30.51 2.85
N MET A 64 3.07 -31.61 3.32
CA MET A 64 1.63 -31.72 3.54
C MET A 64 1.15 -30.72 4.61
N ALA A 65 1.87 -30.59 5.72
CA ALA A 65 1.55 -29.62 6.76
C ALA A 65 1.57 -28.17 6.24
N ARG A 66 2.59 -27.81 5.43
CA ARG A 66 2.65 -26.47 4.81
C ARG A 66 1.53 -26.25 3.80
N MET A 67 1.20 -27.25 2.97
CA MET A 67 0.08 -27.11 2.04
C MET A 67 -1.24 -26.92 2.78
N LYS A 68 -1.45 -27.67 3.87
CA LYS A 68 -2.62 -27.50 4.73
C LYS A 68 -2.67 -26.12 5.37
N ASP A 69 -1.58 -25.64 5.95
CA ASP A 69 -1.50 -24.28 6.52
C ASP A 69 -1.82 -23.20 5.47
N LEU A 70 -1.35 -23.36 4.23
CA LEU A 70 -1.69 -22.43 3.15
C LEU A 70 -3.18 -22.48 2.78
N GLN A 71 -3.77 -23.66 2.71
CA GLN A 71 -5.21 -23.83 2.45
C GLN A 71 -6.06 -23.22 3.58
N ASP A 72 -5.67 -23.47 4.83
CA ASP A 72 -6.36 -22.94 6.02
C ASP A 72 -6.28 -21.40 6.04
N ARG A 73 -5.11 -20.81 5.76
CA ARG A 73 -4.94 -19.35 5.67
C ARG A 73 -5.74 -18.73 4.53
N LEU A 74 -5.79 -19.39 3.38
CA LEU A 74 -6.58 -18.92 2.24
C LEU A 74 -8.06 -18.89 2.60
N SER A 75 -8.57 -20.01 3.14
CA SER A 75 -9.95 -20.12 3.61
C SER A 75 -10.29 -19.06 4.66
N GLN A 76 -9.40 -18.83 5.63
CA GLN A 76 -9.56 -17.77 6.63
C GLN A 76 -9.63 -16.39 5.98
N SER A 77 -8.72 -16.08 5.04
CA SER A 77 -8.71 -14.78 4.36
C SER A 77 -9.97 -14.55 3.51
N GLU A 78 -10.46 -15.59 2.84
CA GLU A 78 -11.70 -15.52 2.07
C GLU A 78 -12.92 -15.30 2.98
N PHE A 79 -12.96 -15.98 4.13
CA PHE A 79 -13.99 -15.78 5.15
C PHE A 79 -13.97 -14.35 5.71
N GLU A 80 -12.80 -13.84 6.11
CA GLU A 80 -12.64 -12.48 6.62
C GLU A 80 -13.07 -11.44 5.58
N LYS A 81 -12.69 -11.63 4.31
CA LYS A 81 -13.13 -10.78 3.20
C LYS A 81 -14.66 -10.77 3.08
N PHE A 82 -15.31 -11.94 3.14
CA PHE A 82 -16.76 -12.04 3.07
C PHE A 82 -17.43 -11.29 4.23
N THR A 83 -16.94 -11.46 5.46
CA THR A 83 -17.45 -10.74 6.64
C THR A 83 -17.31 -9.23 6.50
N LEU A 84 -16.15 -8.74 6.07
CA LEU A 84 -15.92 -7.30 5.87
C LEU A 84 -16.83 -6.72 4.78
N LEU A 85 -17.04 -7.44 3.68
CA LEU A 85 -17.98 -7.00 2.64
C LEU A 85 -19.41 -6.91 3.17
N GLN A 86 -19.83 -7.88 3.98
CA GLN A 86 -21.14 -7.85 4.63
C GLN A 86 -21.29 -6.64 5.55
N GLU A 87 -20.27 -6.32 6.35
CA GLU A 87 -20.27 -5.15 7.24
C GLU A 87 -20.31 -3.83 6.44
N ILE A 88 -19.53 -3.74 5.35
CA ILE A 88 -19.57 -2.58 4.44
C ILE A 88 -20.98 -2.38 3.88
N ASP A 89 -21.65 -3.45 3.45
CA ASP A 89 -22.99 -3.34 2.89
C ASP A 89 -24.02 -2.96 3.96
N GLN A 90 -23.88 -3.44 5.20
CA GLN A 90 -24.70 -2.99 6.33
C GLN A 90 -24.48 -1.50 6.63
N LEU A 91 -23.23 -1.05 6.67
CA LEU A 91 -22.90 0.36 6.91
C LEU A 91 -23.43 1.27 5.81
N LYS A 92 -23.36 0.84 4.55
CA LYS A 92 -23.97 1.58 3.43
C LYS A 92 -25.48 1.70 3.59
N LEU A 93 -26.17 0.62 3.97
CA LEU A 93 -27.61 0.65 4.20
C LEU A 93 -27.96 1.64 5.33
N LEU A 94 -27.25 1.57 6.45
CA LEU A 94 -27.45 2.48 7.59
C LEU A 94 -27.12 3.94 7.22
N ASN A 95 -26.09 4.16 6.42
CA ASN A 95 -25.73 5.49 5.94
C ASN A 95 -26.83 6.07 5.03
N ILE A 96 -27.39 5.26 4.13
CA ILE A 96 -28.55 5.63 3.30
C ILE A 96 -29.73 5.99 4.20
N GLU A 97 -30.06 5.15 5.19
CA GLU A 97 -31.17 5.40 6.13
C GLU A 97 -31.00 6.74 6.84
N ILE A 98 -29.84 6.97 7.47
CA ILE A 98 -29.52 8.24 8.14
C ILE A 98 -29.59 9.43 7.18
N HIS A 99 -29.08 9.29 5.95
CA HIS A 99 -29.16 10.37 4.97
C HIS A 99 -30.59 10.67 4.55
N THR A 100 -31.42 9.65 4.37
CA THR A 100 -32.84 9.82 4.03
C THR A 100 -33.62 10.48 5.17
N GLU A 101 -33.36 10.08 6.41
CA GLU A 101 -33.96 10.70 7.60
C GLU A 101 -33.53 12.16 7.74
N ASN A 102 -32.23 12.45 7.63
CA ASN A 102 -31.72 13.81 7.67
C ASN A 102 -32.31 14.69 6.56
N GLN A 103 -32.46 14.14 5.35
CA GLN A 103 -33.09 14.85 4.25
C GLN A 103 -34.57 15.13 4.54
N PHE A 104 -35.29 14.17 5.11
CA PHE A 104 -36.69 14.32 5.50
C PHE A 104 -36.84 15.40 6.59
N LEU A 105 -36.05 15.34 7.67
CA LEU A 105 -36.06 16.31 8.76
C LEU A 105 -35.71 17.72 8.27
N ARG A 106 -34.72 17.86 7.39
CA ARG A 106 -34.39 19.15 6.77
C ARG A 106 -35.54 19.71 5.97
N LYS A 107 -36.16 18.90 5.10
CA LYS A 107 -37.35 19.32 4.33
C LYS A 107 -38.52 19.69 5.24
N GLN A 108 -38.75 18.94 6.32
CA GLN A 108 -39.81 19.23 7.28
C GLN A 108 -39.52 20.48 8.12
N SER A 109 -38.27 20.72 8.51
CA SER A 109 -37.83 21.95 9.20
C SER A 109 -37.95 23.17 8.29
N SER A 110 -37.55 23.06 7.01
CA SER A 110 -37.78 24.11 6.01
C SER A 110 -39.27 24.41 5.81
N ASN A 111 -40.14 23.40 5.87
CA ASN A 111 -41.59 23.59 5.76
C ASN A 111 -42.25 24.19 7.01
N LYS A 112 -41.62 24.11 8.19
CA LYS A 112 -42.11 24.75 9.43
C LYS A 112 -41.69 26.22 9.57
N ASN A 113 -40.71 26.69 8.79
CA ASN A 113 -40.23 28.07 8.78
C ASN A 113 -40.74 28.89 7.58
N ILE A 114 -41.88 28.53 6.97
CA ILE A 114 -42.59 29.38 6.01
C ILE A 114 -43.61 30.22 6.78
N SER A 115 -43.08 31.14 7.58
CA SER A 115 -43.74 32.39 7.94
C SER A 115 -42.64 33.43 8.00
N GLN A 116 -42.67 34.29 6.99
CA GLN A 116 -41.91 35.53 6.82
C GLN A 116 -40.65 35.47 5.92
N VAL A 117 -40.88 36.09 4.76
CA VAL A 117 -39.99 36.89 3.90
C VAL A 117 -39.38 36.20 2.66
N PRO A 118 -39.75 36.66 1.44
CA PRO A 118 -39.02 36.39 0.21
C PRO A 118 -37.98 37.48 -0.02
N GLN A 119 -36.74 37.12 -0.36
CA GLN A 119 -35.95 37.82 -1.39
C GLN A 119 -34.57 37.18 -1.54
N GLY A 120 -34.28 36.78 -2.78
CA GLY A 120 -32.91 36.71 -3.24
C GLY A 120 -32.33 38.11 -3.45
N LEU A 121 -31.02 38.11 -3.71
CA LEU A 121 -30.18 39.21 -4.21
C LEU A 121 -29.58 40.14 -3.13
N SER A 122 -28.27 39.92 -2.91
CA SER A 122 -27.25 40.95 -2.68
C SER A 122 -27.08 41.54 -1.26
N PRO A 123 -25.86 42.00 -0.91
CA PRO A 123 -25.43 42.21 0.48
C PRO A 123 -25.75 43.63 0.97
N PRO A 124 -26.13 43.83 2.25
CA PRO A 124 -26.11 45.16 2.84
C PRO A 124 -24.72 45.45 3.41
N THR A 125 -24.05 46.36 2.72
CA THR A 125 -22.92 47.17 3.18
C THR A 125 -23.31 47.95 4.45
N SER A 126 -22.38 47.90 5.41
CA SER A 126 -22.09 48.78 6.56
C SER A 126 -23.05 49.88 7.03
N LEU A 127 -22.89 50.17 8.34
CA LEU A 127 -23.32 51.32 9.16
C LEU A 127 -24.33 50.83 10.22
N SER A 128 -24.18 51.08 11.53
CA SER A 128 -23.33 51.98 12.29
C SER A 128 -23.52 51.66 13.79
N ASP A 129 -22.48 51.94 14.56
CA ASP A 129 -22.50 52.41 15.94
C ASP A 129 -22.91 51.50 17.13
N GLU A 130 -21.87 51.32 17.96
CA GLU A 130 -21.80 51.59 19.39
C GLU A 130 -22.39 50.61 20.41
N ASN A 131 -21.44 50.03 21.15
CA ASN A 131 -21.52 49.57 22.53
C ASN A 131 -22.39 48.34 22.83
N GLY A 132 -21.69 47.21 23.04
CA GLY A 132 -22.17 46.15 23.92
C GLY A 132 -22.15 44.75 23.32
N ALA A 133 -21.11 43.98 23.64
CA ALA A 133 -21.08 42.51 23.64
C ALA A 133 -21.82 41.79 22.49
N GLN A 134 -21.20 41.74 21.31
CA GLN A 134 -21.62 40.82 20.26
C GLN A 134 -21.21 39.39 20.63
N PHE A 135 -22.21 38.58 20.97
CA PHE A 135 -22.14 37.15 20.75
C PHE A 135 -21.84 36.93 19.26
N ASN A 136 -20.59 36.64 18.94
CA ASN A 136 -20.21 36.15 17.63
C ASN A 136 -21.00 34.86 17.42
N SER A 137 -22.03 34.93 16.59
CA SER A 137 -22.65 33.76 15.98
C SER A 137 -21.55 33.07 15.19
N THR A 138 -20.90 32.09 15.82
CA THR A 138 -19.94 31.21 15.18
C THR A 138 -20.71 30.42 14.14
N SER A 139 -20.81 30.97 12.93
CA SER A 139 -21.15 30.22 11.75
C SER A 139 -20.12 29.11 11.67
N PHE A 140 -20.55 27.90 12.03
CA PHE A 140 -19.72 26.72 12.06
C PHE A 140 -19.28 26.42 10.63
N SER A 141 -18.08 26.87 10.29
CA SER A 141 -17.40 26.57 9.05
C SER A 141 -16.40 25.47 9.33
N PHE A 142 -16.42 24.41 8.52
CA PHE A 142 -15.41 23.36 8.63
C PHE A 142 -14.03 23.97 8.39
N PRO A 143 -13.07 23.79 9.32
CA PRO A 143 -11.71 24.24 9.11
C PRO A 143 -11.15 23.62 7.82
N THR A 144 -10.50 24.43 7.01
CA THR A 144 -9.63 23.92 5.95
C THR A 144 -8.54 23.06 6.60
N LYS A 145 -8.02 22.04 5.89
CA LYS A 145 -6.97 21.17 6.43
C LYS A 145 -5.84 21.98 7.08
N ASP A 146 -5.40 23.06 6.44
CA ASP A 146 -4.34 23.91 6.97
C ASP A 146 -4.70 24.64 8.26
N THR A 147 -5.95 25.09 8.42
CA THR A 147 -6.36 25.79 9.66
C THR A 147 -6.55 24.83 10.81
N PHE A 148 -7.06 23.61 10.55
CA PHE A 148 -7.13 22.54 11.55
C PHE A 148 -5.74 22.15 12.05
N PHE A 149 -4.80 21.85 11.14
CA PHE A 149 -3.44 21.47 11.51
C PHE A 149 -2.70 22.60 12.23
N LYS A 150 -2.85 23.86 11.80
CA LYS A 150 -2.26 25.00 12.51
C LYS A 150 -2.81 25.11 13.93
N SER A 151 -4.13 25.06 14.10
CA SER A 151 -4.76 25.16 15.43
C SER A 151 -4.31 24.03 16.36
N LEU A 152 -4.24 22.79 15.86
CA LEU A 152 -3.82 21.63 16.64
C LEU A 152 -2.34 21.71 17.04
N MET A 153 -1.48 22.22 16.16
CA MET A 153 -0.04 22.36 16.43
C MET A 153 0.28 23.53 17.35
N ILE A 154 -0.48 24.64 17.26
CA ILE A 154 -0.35 25.80 18.17
C ILE A 154 -0.71 25.39 19.60
N ASP A 155 -1.79 24.64 19.79
CA ASP A 155 -2.23 24.18 21.11
C ASP A 155 -1.21 23.26 21.80
N GLN A 156 -0.43 22.50 21.02
CA GLN A 156 0.46 21.49 21.56
C GLN A 156 1.92 21.97 21.71
N PHE A 157 2.39 22.89 20.86
CA PHE A 157 3.81 23.29 20.78
C PHE A 157 4.06 24.81 20.77
N GLY A 158 3.02 25.65 20.79
CA GLY A 158 3.14 27.12 20.80
C GLY A 158 3.39 27.75 19.42
N GLU A 159 3.17 29.07 19.29
CA GLU A 159 3.28 29.80 18.02
C GLU A 159 4.67 29.73 17.37
N GLU A 160 5.75 29.64 18.16
CA GLU A 160 7.14 29.65 17.66
C GLU A 160 7.50 28.44 16.79
N PHE A 161 6.78 27.32 16.90
CA PHE A 161 7.06 26.12 16.10
C PHE A 161 6.61 26.24 14.64
N ILE A 162 5.64 27.13 14.33
CA ILE A 162 5.09 27.26 12.97
C ILE A 162 6.07 28.00 12.03
N GLN A 163 6.92 28.88 12.56
CA GLN A 163 7.89 29.61 11.74
C GLN A 163 9.09 28.74 11.32
N GLN A 164 9.39 27.64 12.02
CA GLN A 164 10.52 26.78 11.68
C GLN A 164 10.31 25.86 10.48
N ARG A 165 9.07 25.61 10.03
CA ARG A 165 8.81 24.82 8.79
C ARG A 165 8.91 25.63 7.49
N HIS A 166 9.12 26.95 7.58
CA HIS A 166 9.50 27.79 6.44
C HIS A 166 10.97 28.25 6.51
N SER A 167 11.80 27.50 7.23
CA SER A 167 13.24 27.70 7.13
C SER A 167 13.75 26.89 5.93
N ASP A 168 14.03 27.62 4.85
CA ASP A 168 14.74 27.26 3.62
C ASP A 168 16.16 26.68 3.86
N ASP A 169 16.35 25.80 4.86
CA ASP A 169 17.66 25.22 5.16
C ASP A 169 17.59 23.70 5.28
N ASN A 170 17.14 23.09 4.18
CA ASN A 170 17.17 21.64 3.98
C ASN A 170 18.61 21.16 3.67
N GLN A 171 19.58 21.56 4.50
CA GLN A 171 20.98 21.18 4.40
C GLN A 171 21.28 20.04 5.36
N TYR A 172 21.54 18.86 4.80
CA TYR A 172 22.17 17.76 5.53
C TYR A 172 23.60 17.64 5.02
N SER A 173 24.60 17.77 5.91
CA SER A 173 26.02 17.74 5.54
C SER A 173 26.45 18.80 4.49
N GLY A 174 25.82 19.97 4.47
CA GLY A 174 26.13 21.06 3.53
C GLY A 174 25.61 20.84 2.10
N VAL A 175 24.76 19.83 1.88
CA VAL A 175 24.15 19.54 0.58
C VAL A 175 22.64 19.80 0.68
N GLN A 176 22.13 20.61 -0.24
CA GLN A 176 20.71 20.90 -0.35
C GLN A 176 19.95 19.65 -0.82
N LEU A 177 19.07 19.15 0.05
CA LEU A 177 18.21 18.01 -0.19
C LEU A 177 16.79 18.47 -0.56
N LEU A 178 16.19 17.79 -1.53
CA LEU A 178 14.81 17.98 -1.93
C LEU A 178 14.01 16.73 -1.57
N SER A 179 12.90 16.89 -0.85
CA SER A 179 11.94 15.82 -0.61
C SER A 179 11.32 15.35 -1.94
N VAL A 180 10.65 14.19 -1.95
CA VAL A 180 9.98 13.69 -3.17
C VAL A 180 9.03 14.73 -3.80
N PRO A 181 8.14 15.41 -3.03
CA PRO A 181 7.27 16.44 -3.60
C PRO A 181 8.06 17.64 -4.13
N ALA A 182 9.06 18.12 -3.38
CA ALA A 182 9.89 19.25 -3.79
C ALA A 182 10.73 18.94 -5.04
N THR A 183 11.17 17.69 -5.20
CA THR A 183 11.88 17.23 -6.40
C THR A 183 10.97 17.28 -7.62
N TRP A 184 9.71 16.86 -7.48
CA TRP A 184 8.73 16.93 -8.57
C TRP A 184 8.47 18.38 -8.99
N GLU A 185 8.26 19.28 -8.03
CA GLU A 185 8.08 20.71 -8.30
C GLU A 185 9.31 21.32 -8.98
N TYR A 186 10.52 20.93 -8.54
CA TYR A 186 11.77 21.37 -9.15
C TYR A 186 11.88 20.96 -10.62
N LEU A 187 11.56 19.71 -10.96
CA LEU A 187 11.54 19.22 -12.35
C LEU A 187 10.53 19.97 -13.20
N GLN A 188 9.31 20.17 -12.68
CA GLN A 188 8.25 20.91 -13.36
C GLN A 188 8.66 22.36 -13.64
N LYS A 189 9.32 23.01 -12.67
CA LYS A 189 9.83 24.37 -12.80
C LYS A 189 10.90 24.48 -13.89
N ILE A 190 11.77 23.48 -14.04
CA ILE A 190 12.78 23.45 -15.11
C ILE A 190 12.12 23.40 -16.48
N ILE A 191 11.10 22.56 -16.65
CA ILE A 191 10.35 22.44 -17.91
C ILE A 191 9.58 23.73 -18.20
N GLN A 192 8.96 24.32 -17.18
CA GLN A 192 8.18 25.56 -17.35
C GLN A 192 9.05 26.78 -17.68
N ASN A 193 10.25 26.85 -17.10
CA ASN A 193 11.17 27.97 -17.32
C ASN A 193 11.99 27.83 -18.60
N ASN A 194 12.17 26.60 -19.12
CA ASN A 194 12.95 26.32 -20.31
C ASN A 194 12.11 25.55 -21.32
N HIS A 195 11.42 26.29 -22.18
CA HIS A 195 10.57 25.71 -23.24
C HIS A 195 11.32 24.84 -24.26
N ASP A 196 12.66 24.94 -24.33
CA ASP A 196 13.51 24.18 -25.26
C ASP A 196 14.06 22.87 -24.66
N ILE A 197 13.85 22.62 -23.37
CA ILE A 197 14.36 21.43 -22.68
C ILE A 197 13.21 20.47 -22.39
N GLU A 198 13.11 19.42 -23.20
CA GLU A 198 12.16 18.32 -23.00
C GLU A 198 12.91 17.06 -22.53
N PHE A 199 12.54 16.57 -21.35
CA PHE A 199 13.00 15.29 -20.82
C PHE A 199 11.85 14.55 -20.13
N ASP A 200 11.91 13.22 -20.15
CA ASP A 200 10.92 12.39 -19.47
C ASP A 200 11.10 12.44 -17.94
N MET A 201 10.21 13.16 -17.26
CA MET A 201 10.18 13.26 -15.80
C MET A 201 10.05 11.89 -15.12
N ILE A 202 9.30 10.96 -15.72
CA ILE A 202 9.10 9.62 -15.16
C ILE A 202 10.40 8.83 -15.21
N MET A 203 11.16 8.95 -16.29
CA MET A 203 12.49 8.37 -16.41
C MET A 203 13.45 8.94 -15.35
N VAL A 204 13.47 10.26 -15.16
CA VAL A 204 14.30 10.91 -14.13
C VAL A 204 13.94 10.40 -12.73
N MET A 205 12.65 10.39 -12.38
CA MET A 205 12.19 9.94 -11.07
C MET A 205 12.47 8.44 -10.82
N ASN A 206 12.34 7.59 -11.84
CA ASN A 206 12.66 6.17 -11.72
C ASN A 206 14.17 5.92 -11.50
N ASN A 207 15.03 6.73 -12.12
CA ASN A 207 16.47 6.66 -11.90
C ASN A 207 16.88 7.19 -10.52
N LEU A 208 16.15 8.19 -9.99
CA LEU A 208 16.41 8.74 -8.66
C LEU A 208 16.03 7.78 -7.52
N LYS A 209 14.96 6.98 -7.65
CA LYS A 209 14.45 6.07 -6.60
C LYS A 209 15.52 5.21 -5.91
N LYS A 210 16.56 4.79 -6.64
CA LYS A 210 17.61 3.90 -6.11
C LYS A 210 18.63 4.60 -5.21
N ASN A 211 18.72 5.93 -5.27
CA ASN A 211 19.76 6.74 -4.62
C ASN A 211 19.15 7.77 -3.65
N HIS A 212 18.06 7.41 -2.97
CA HIS A 212 17.45 8.28 -1.96
C HIS A 212 18.28 8.29 -0.67
N ILE A 213 18.29 9.45 -0.01
CA ILE A 213 18.84 9.63 1.33
C ILE A 213 17.65 9.85 2.26
N CYS A 214 17.56 9.09 3.35
CA CYS A 214 16.50 9.29 4.34
C CYS A 214 16.81 10.53 5.18
N ALA A 215 15.97 11.56 5.06
CA ALA A 215 15.93 12.71 5.96
C ALA A 215 14.85 12.48 7.04
N GLU A 216 14.73 13.41 8.00
CA GLU A 216 13.74 13.33 9.09
C GLU A 216 12.29 13.25 8.58
N GLU A 217 12.02 13.80 7.39
CA GLU A 217 10.69 13.81 6.76
C GLU A 217 10.51 12.73 5.66
N GLY A 218 11.45 11.80 5.55
CA GLY A 218 11.38 10.68 4.59
C GLY A 218 12.42 10.73 3.46
N PRO A 219 12.17 10.07 2.31
CA PRO A 219 13.16 9.97 1.24
C PRO A 219 13.37 11.32 0.55
N SER A 220 14.63 11.73 0.47
CA SER A 220 15.08 12.98 -0.13
C SER A 220 16.23 12.75 -1.09
N TYR A 221 16.38 13.63 -2.07
CA TYR A 221 17.40 13.56 -3.11
C TYR A 221 18.26 14.82 -3.11
N PRO A 222 19.58 14.70 -3.24
CA PRO A 222 20.44 15.88 -3.35
C PRO A 222 20.32 16.53 -4.73
N ILE A 223 20.35 17.86 -4.78
CA ILE A 223 20.18 18.63 -6.02
C ILE A 223 21.18 18.23 -7.11
N TYR A 224 22.44 17.99 -6.76
CA TYR A 224 23.47 17.60 -7.74
C TYR A 224 23.09 16.30 -8.48
N LEU A 225 22.47 15.36 -7.76
CA LEU A 225 22.07 14.08 -8.31
C LEU A 225 20.87 14.24 -9.23
N ILE A 226 19.90 15.08 -8.85
CA ILE A 226 18.76 15.42 -9.68
C ILE A 226 19.24 16.03 -11.00
N ASN A 227 20.13 17.02 -10.94
CA ASN A 227 20.69 17.65 -12.15
C ASN A 227 21.44 16.66 -13.04
N GLN A 228 22.21 15.74 -12.44
CA GLN A 228 22.89 14.68 -13.19
C GLN A 228 21.89 13.76 -13.91
N MET A 229 20.77 13.42 -13.27
CA MET A 229 19.75 12.56 -13.88
C MET A 229 18.98 13.28 -15.00
N ILE A 230 18.76 14.59 -14.88
CA ILE A 230 18.18 15.42 -15.94
C ILE A 230 19.10 15.42 -17.17
N VAL A 231 20.40 15.68 -17.00
CA VAL A 231 21.37 15.66 -18.11
C VAL A 231 21.37 14.31 -18.82
N LYS A 232 21.41 13.20 -18.06
CA LYS A 232 21.32 11.85 -18.62
C LYS A 232 20.01 11.60 -19.37
N ALA A 233 18.90 12.13 -18.90
CA ALA A 233 17.60 11.98 -19.56
C ALA A 233 17.52 12.78 -20.87
N ILE A 234 18.15 13.97 -20.91
CA ILE A 234 18.28 14.79 -22.14
C ILE A 234 19.20 14.10 -23.16
N GLU A 235 20.32 13.54 -22.71
CA GLU A 235 21.21 12.75 -23.58
C GLU A 235 20.48 11.53 -24.15
N ALA A 236 19.73 10.81 -23.31
CA ALA A 236 18.93 9.67 -23.72
C ALA A 236 17.83 10.06 -24.74
N SER A 237 17.13 11.18 -24.55
CA SER A 237 16.12 11.66 -25.50
C SER A 237 16.74 12.04 -26.85
N SER A 238 17.90 12.72 -26.84
CA SER A 238 18.64 13.08 -28.06
C SER A 238 19.15 11.88 -28.86
N SER A 239 19.50 10.77 -28.19
CA SER A 239 20.00 9.54 -28.83
C SER A 239 18.93 8.68 -29.52
N SER A 240 17.64 9.00 -29.32
CA SER A 240 16.51 8.22 -29.83
C SER A 240 15.88 8.74 -31.14
N SER A 241 16.41 9.82 -31.73
CA SER A 241 15.99 10.26 -33.06
C SER A 241 16.56 9.33 -34.14
N PRO A 242 15.74 8.57 -34.89
CA PRO A 242 16.22 7.72 -35.97
C PRO A 242 16.57 8.57 -37.19
N THR A 243 17.78 8.37 -37.70
CA THR A 243 18.25 8.79 -39.02
C THR A 243 17.22 8.41 -40.09
N MET A 244 16.77 9.39 -40.89
CA MET A 244 16.03 9.14 -42.15
C MET A 244 16.85 8.31 -43.13
#